data_AF-A0A1D3L475-F1
#
_entry.id   AF-A0A1D3L475-F1
#
_cell.length_a   1.000
_cell.length_b   1.000
_cell.length_c   1.000
_cell.angle_alpha   90.00
_cell.angle_beta   90.00
_cell.angle_gamma   90.00
#
_symmetry.space_group_name_H-M   'P 1'
#
loop_
_entity.id
_entity.type
_entity.pdbx_description
1 polymer ?
#
loop_
_entity_poly.entity_id
_entity_poly.type
_entity_poly.pdbx_seq_one_letter_code
_entity_poly.pdbx_strand_id
1 'polypeptide(L)'
;MNPNDKKLVMVGLVICVIIAILAPFIASSNPDGLEKSAEQVGTADESGIYESPFPDYIIPAFGENQFSGIVALIVGVLITLGLGYVIAEILKRRNPPEASE
;
A
#
# COMPACT_ATOMS: atom_id res chain seq x y z
N MET A 1 11.89 17.44 11.15
CA MET A 1 12.45 16.20 10.58
C MET A 1 13.94 16.40 10.41
N ASN A 2 14.72 15.70 11.21
CA ASN A 2 16.18 15.76 11.23
C ASN A 2 16.72 15.19 9.90
N PRO A 3 17.90 15.62 9.41
CA PRO A 3 18.57 14.99 8.26
C PRO A 3 18.62 13.46 8.27
N ASN A 4 18.78 12.83 9.44
CA ASN A 4 18.81 11.38 9.57
C ASN A 4 17.43 10.74 9.34
N ASP A 5 16.36 11.36 9.83
CA ASP A 5 14.98 10.92 9.58
C ASP A 5 14.66 10.96 8.08
N LYS A 6 15.09 12.03 7.39
CA LYS A 6 14.93 12.17 5.94
C LYS A 6 15.64 11.05 5.17
N LYS A 7 16.86 10.69 5.60
CA LYS A 7 17.62 9.58 5.01
C LYS A 7 16.91 8.25 5.25
N LEU A 8 16.40 7.99 6.45
CA LEU A 8 15.66 6.77 6.75
C LEU A 8 14.40 6.62 5.89
N VAL A 9 13.60 7.69 5.77
CA VAL A 9 12.40 7.69 4.92
C VAL A 9 12.78 7.46 3.45
N MET A 10 13.84 8.09 2.96
CA MET A 10 14.30 7.91 1.59
C MET A 10 14.78 6.47 1.32
N VAL A 11 15.58 5.89 2.22
CA VAL A 11 16.05 4.51 2.09
C VAL A 11 14.87 3.53 2.13
N GLY A 12 13.95 3.72 3.07
CA GLY A 12 12.74 2.91 3.16
C GLY A 12 11.89 2.99 1.88
N LEU A 13 11.70 4.21 1.34
CA LEU A 13 10.96 4.41 0.11
C LEU A 13 11.62 3.69 -1.08
N VAL A 14 12.94 3.77 -1.20
CA VAL A 14 13.68 3.05 -2.27
C VAL A 14 13.46 1.54 -2.14
N ILE A 15 13.53 0.99 -0.92
CA ILE A 15 13.26 -0.44 -0.68
C ILE A 15 11.82 -0.80 -1.08
N CYS A 16 10.83 -0.01 -0.68
CA CYS A 16 9.43 -0.23 -1.07
C CYS A 16 9.24 -0.22 -2.58
N VAL A 17 9.87 0.71 -3.31
CA VAL A 17 9.79 0.78 -4.77
C VAL A 17 10.43 -0.44 -5.42
N ILE A 18 11.59 -0.91 -4.92
CA ILE A 18 12.22 -2.13 -5.43
C ILE A 18 11.29 -3.33 -5.22
N ILE A 19 10.69 -3.47 -4.04
CA ILE A 19 9.72 -4.55 -3.77
C ILE A 19 8.50 -4.43 -4.69
N ALA A 20 7.95 -3.23 -4.88
CA ALA A 20 6.79 -2.99 -5.74
C ALA A 20 7.04 -3.41 -7.21
N ILE A 21 8.27 -3.21 -7.70
CA ILE A 21 8.66 -3.62 -9.06
C ILE A 21 8.82 -5.15 -9.16
N LEU A 22 9.43 -5.77 -8.15
CA LEU A 22 9.76 -7.20 -8.19
C LEU A 22 8.58 -8.10 -7.83
N ALA A 23 7.67 -7.64 -6.95
CA ALA A 23 6.58 -8.45 -6.40
C ALA A 23 5.72 -9.13 -7.48
N PRO A 24 5.26 -8.46 -8.55
CA PRO A 24 4.44 -9.10 -9.59
C PRO A 24 5.15 -10.22 -10.37
N PHE A 25 6.47 -10.32 -10.30
CA PHE A 25 7.25 -11.37 -10.98
C PHE A 25 7.56 -12.57 -10.08
N ILE A 26 7.57 -12.36 -8.77
CA ILE A 26 7.95 -13.39 -7.78
C ILE A 26 6.77 -13.92 -6.97
N ALA A 27 5.63 -13.21 -6.99
CA ALA A 27 4.43 -13.60 -6.29
C ALA A 27 3.88 -14.92 -6.83
N SER A 28 3.45 -15.80 -5.92
CA SER A 28 2.82 -17.08 -6.25
C SER A 28 1.47 -16.86 -6.90
N SER A 29 1.17 -17.68 -7.91
CA SER A 29 -0.16 -17.74 -8.54
C SER A 29 -1.15 -18.63 -7.79
N ASN A 30 -0.68 -19.38 -6.78
CA ASN A 30 -1.59 -20.12 -5.90
C ASN A 30 -2.31 -19.14 -4.97
N PRO A 31 -3.60 -19.37 -4.70
CA PRO A 31 -4.38 -18.54 -3.79
C PRO A 31 -3.81 -18.62 -2.38
N ASP A 32 -3.88 -17.49 -1.70
CA ASP A 32 -3.34 -17.34 -0.36
C ASP A 32 -4.25 -18.02 0.68
N GLY A 33 -3.85 -17.95 1.96
CA GLY A 33 -4.62 -18.59 3.02
C GLY A 33 -6.04 -18.01 3.19
N LEU A 34 -6.22 -16.73 2.86
CA LEU A 34 -7.51 -16.06 2.99
C LEU A 34 -8.44 -16.50 1.86
N GLU A 35 -7.94 -16.47 0.63
CA GLU A 35 -8.64 -16.90 -0.56
C GLU A 35 -8.96 -18.40 -0.52
N LYS A 36 -8.01 -19.25 -0.09
CA LYS A 36 -8.28 -20.68 0.11
C LYS A 36 -9.35 -20.95 1.15
N SER A 37 -9.41 -20.16 2.22
CA SER A 37 -10.46 -20.30 3.23
C SER A 37 -11.81 -19.83 2.67
N ALA A 38 -11.82 -18.74 1.88
CA ALA A 38 -13.02 -18.24 1.21
C ALA A 38 -13.57 -19.23 0.18
N GLU A 39 -12.70 -19.88 -0.61
CA GLU A 39 -13.07 -20.96 -1.54
C GLU A 39 -13.76 -22.12 -0.78
N GLN A 40 -13.21 -22.53 0.36
CA GLN A 40 -13.73 -23.66 1.14
C GLN A 40 -15.14 -23.41 1.71
N VAL A 41 -15.45 -22.15 2.03
CA VAL A 41 -16.76 -21.75 2.58
C VAL A 41 -17.71 -21.28 1.47
N GLY A 42 -17.24 -21.18 0.23
CA GLY A 42 -18.03 -20.80 -0.95
C GLY A 42 -18.26 -19.30 -1.10
N THR A 43 -17.45 -18.46 -0.44
CA THR A 43 -17.58 -16.99 -0.46
C THR A 43 -16.54 -16.29 -1.34
N ALA A 44 -15.68 -17.05 -2.02
CA ALA A 44 -14.63 -16.48 -2.88
C ALA A 44 -15.20 -15.63 -4.03
N ASP A 45 -16.31 -16.07 -4.63
CA ASP A 45 -16.95 -15.39 -5.75
C ASP A 45 -17.99 -14.34 -5.32
N GLU A 46 -18.21 -14.17 -4.02
CA GLU A 46 -19.15 -13.18 -3.50
C GLU A 46 -18.49 -11.78 -3.52
N SER A 47 -18.46 -11.16 -4.69
CA SER A 47 -18.18 -9.72 -4.79
C SER A 47 -19.27 -8.98 -4.00
N GLY A 48 -18.91 -8.26 -2.94
CA GLY A 48 -19.86 -7.45 -2.17
C GLY A 48 -20.59 -6.41 -3.04
N ILE A 49 -21.47 -5.61 -2.43
CA ILE A 49 -22.21 -4.53 -3.14
C ILE A 49 -21.25 -3.53 -3.82
N TYR A 50 -20.00 -3.48 -3.39
CA TYR A 50 -18.96 -2.61 -3.91
C TYR A 50 -17.73 -3.41 -4.31
N GLU A 51 -17.25 -3.17 -5.53
CA GLU A 51 -16.03 -3.77 -6.07
C GLU A 51 -14.83 -2.85 -5.80
N SER A 52 -13.67 -3.45 -5.51
CA SER A 52 -12.43 -2.69 -5.29
C SER A 52 -12.08 -1.85 -6.53
N PRO A 53 -11.54 -0.63 -6.38
CA PRO A 53 -11.08 0.16 -7.53
C PRO A 53 -9.95 -0.51 -8.32
N PHE A 54 -9.13 -1.35 -7.65
CA PHE A 54 -8.04 -2.13 -8.25
C PHE A 54 -8.16 -3.60 -7.81
N PRO A 55 -9.14 -4.37 -8.35
CA PRO A 55 -9.26 -5.79 -8.05
C PRO A 55 -8.00 -6.50 -8.55
N ASP A 56 -7.43 -7.40 -7.75
CA ASP A 56 -6.21 -8.16 -8.08
C ASP A 56 -5.02 -7.31 -8.58
N TYR A 57 -4.91 -6.05 -8.09
CA TYR A 57 -3.90 -5.08 -8.54
C TYR A 57 -4.01 -4.71 -10.04
N ILE A 58 -5.19 -4.91 -10.63
CA ILE A 58 -5.51 -4.54 -12.01
C ILE A 58 -6.00 -3.09 -12.04
N ILE A 59 -5.31 -2.28 -12.83
CA ILE A 59 -5.66 -0.90 -13.15
C ILE A 59 -6.43 -0.95 -14.46
N PRO A 60 -7.68 -0.46 -14.49
CA PRO A 60 -8.53 -0.54 -15.69
C PRO A 60 -7.90 0.03 -16.97
N ALA A 61 -7.02 1.04 -16.83
CA ALA A 61 -6.32 1.66 -17.95
C ALA A 61 -5.20 0.79 -18.56
N PHE A 62 -4.66 -0.17 -17.81
CA PHE A 62 -3.55 -1.01 -18.25
C PHE A 62 -3.95 -2.47 -18.46
N GLY A 63 -5.06 -2.92 -17.89
CA GLY A 63 -5.54 -4.30 -18.02
C GLY A 63 -4.71 -5.30 -17.23
N GLU A 64 -4.96 -6.59 -17.46
CA GLU A 64 -4.34 -7.69 -16.73
C GLU A 64 -2.91 -7.95 -17.23
N ASN A 65 -1.93 -7.30 -16.60
CA ASN A 65 -0.52 -7.54 -16.84
C ASN A 65 0.34 -7.13 -15.63
N GLN A 66 1.60 -7.54 -15.64
CA GLN A 66 2.56 -7.24 -14.57
C GLN A 66 2.77 -5.73 -14.41
N PHE A 67 2.72 -4.96 -15.50
CA PHE A 67 2.88 -3.51 -15.44
C PHE A 67 1.76 -2.85 -14.61
N SER A 68 0.53 -3.32 -14.74
CA SER A 68 -0.59 -2.92 -13.90
C SER A 68 -0.30 -3.15 -12.42
N GLY A 69 0.17 -4.35 -12.07
CA GLY A 69 0.53 -4.70 -10.68
C GLY A 69 1.60 -3.78 -10.11
N ILE A 70 2.66 -3.49 -10.89
CA ILE A 70 3.73 -2.57 -10.48
C ILE A 70 3.15 -1.18 -10.19
N VAL A 71 2.33 -0.64 -11.10
CA VAL A 71 1.76 0.69 -10.93
C VAL A 71 0.80 0.73 -9.74
N ALA A 72 -0.03 -0.30 -9.54
CA ALA A 72 -0.95 -0.39 -8.41
C ALA A 72 -0.20 -0.39 -7.07
N LEU A 73 0.90 -1.15 -6.97
CA LEU A 73 1.76 -1.18 -5.79
C LEU A 73 2.46 0.17 -5.53
N ILE A 74 2.99 0.82 -6.57
CA ILE A 74 3.62 2.14 -6.44
C ILE A 74 2.59 3.18 -5.95
N VAL A 75 1.39 3.18 -6.52
CA VAL A 75 0.29 4.06 -6.09
C VAL A 75 -0.06 3.80 -4.62
N GLY A 76 -0.18 2.52 -4.22
CA GLY A 76 -0.43 2.14 -2.82
C GLY A 76 0.65 2.64 -1.85
N VAL A 77 1.93 2.53 -2.22
CA VAL A 77 3.06 3.06 -1.42
C VAL A 77 2.95 4.57 -1.25
N LEU A 78 2.67 5.31 -2.34
CA LEU A 78 2.54 6.77 -2.29
C LEU A 78 1.34 7.23 -1.46
N ILE A 79 0.19 6.56 -1.60
CA ILE A 79 -1.01 6.83 -0.80
C ILE A 79 -0.72 6.59 0.69
N THR A 80 -0.12 5.45 1.02
CA THR A 80 0.19 5.08 2.41
C THR A 80 1.16 6.06 3.04
N LEU A 81 2.25 6.42 2.34
CA LEU A 81 3.22 7.39 2.80
C LEU A 81 2.60 8.79 2.98
N GLY A 82 1.76 9.20 2.02
CA GLY A 82 1.03 10.46 2.07
C GLY A 82 0.09 10.54 3.26
N LEU A 83 -0.74 9.51 3.49
CA LEU A 83 -1.65 9.42 4.64
C LEU A 83 -0.88 9.46 5.96
N GLY A 84 0.18 8.66 6.09
CA GLY A 84 1.03 8.65 7.28
C GLY A 84 1.64 10.02 7.56
N TYR A 85 2.11 10.71 6.52
CA TYR A 85 2.66 12.07 6.63
C TYR A 85 1.60 13.10 7.06
N VAL A 86 0.40 13.05 6.47
CA VAL A 86 -0.72 13.93 6.83
C VAL A 86 -1.12 13.73 8.29
N ILE A 87 -1.26 12.48 8.73
CA ILE A 87 -1.58 12.15 10.13
C ILE A 87 -0.49 12.68 11.06
N ALA A 88 0.79 12.45 10.73
CA ALA A 88 1.91 12.94 11.52
C ALA A 88 1.91 14.47 11.67
N GLU A 89 1.60 15.20 10.58
CA GLU A 89 1.53 16.66 10.59
C GLU A 89 0.33 17.18 11.42
N ILE A 90 -0.83 16.51 11.36
CA ILE A 90 -1.99 16.83 12.19
C ILE A 90 -1.66 16.64 13.68
N LEU A 91 -1.00 15.53 14.03
CA LEU A 91 -0.62 15.23 15.41
C LEU A 91 0.43 16.20 15.95
N LYS A 92 1.41 16.58 15.13
CA LYS A 92 2.45 17.55 15.51
C LYS A 92 1.86 18.91 15.93
N ARG A 93 0.77 19.33 15.30
CA ARG A 93 0.06 20.59 15.62
C ARG A 93 -0.69 20.55 16.95
N ARG A 94 -0.81 19.39 17.60
CA ARG A 94 -1.47 19.23 18.91
C ARG A 94 -0.54 19.31 20.11
N ASN A 95 0.77 19.53 19.94
CA ASN A 95 1.65 19.80 21.08
C ASN A 95 1.30 21.18 21.67
N PRO A 96 0.81 21.27 22.92
CA PRO A 96 0.60 22.54 23.59
C PRO A 96 1.97 23.25 23.75
N PRO A 97 2.01 24.59 23.77
CA PRO A 97 3.19 25.29 24.23
C PRO A 97 3.50 24.79 25.65
N GLU A 98 4.73 24.31 25.88
CA GLU A 98 5.22 24.06 27.22
C GLU A 98 4.94 25.32 28.04
N ALA A 99 4.15 25.17 29.11
CA ALA A 99 3.94 26.24 30.06
C ALA A 99 5.33 26.59 30.61
N SER A 100 5.79 27.79 30.29
CA SER A 100 7.03 28.36 30.81
C SER A 100 6.95 28.37 32.34
N GLU A 101 7.78 27.56 33.00
CA GLU A 101 8.21 27.80 34.38
C GLU A 101 9.43 28.72 34.39
#